data_AF-A0A535RRB7-F1
#
_entry.id   AF-A0A535RRB7-F1
#
_cell.length_a   1.000
_cell.length_b   1.000
_cell.length_c   1.000
_cell.angle_alpha   90.00
_cell.angle_beta   90.00
_cell.angle_gamma   90.00
#
_symmetry.space_group_name_H-M   'P 1'
#
loop_
_entity.id
_entity.type
_entity.pdbx_description
1 polymer ?
#
loop_
_entity_poly.entity_id
_entity_poly.type
_entity_poly.pdbx_seq_one_letter_code
_entity_poly.pdbx_strand_id
1 'polypeptide(L)'
;MDLSERRRQINGFSTIGLVVLSLTALLPLLVIAVPAMFSGQIPQPERDEGAGAHIFQLSIGLLMPVGLVFLATADWTEPVQIARRLAFPIAIVILAFAILYYFEHVYRG
;
A
#
# COMPACT_ATOMS: atom_id res chain seq x y z
N MET A 1 -9.40 13.83 -29.28
CA MET A 1 -8.77 13.01 -28.22
C MET A 1 -9.64 11.79 -28.02
N ASP A 2 -9.14 10.62 -28.40
CA ASP A 2 -9.88 9.36 -28.41
C ASP A 2 -10.16 8.85 -26.98
N LEU A 3 -11.28 8.15 -26.79
CA LEU A 3 -11.68 7.58 -25.50
C LEU A 3 -10.75 6.45 -25.05
N SER A 4 -10.17 5.71 -26.00
CA SER A 4 -9.19 4.66 -25.74
C SER A 4 -7.91 5.24 -25.11
N GLU A 5 -7.42 6.34 -25.67
CA GLU A 5 -6.23 7.07 -25.22
C GLU A 5 -6.42 7.63 -23.80
N ARG A 6 -7.60 8.20 -23.51
CA ARG A 6 -7.97 8.66 -22.16
C ARG A 6 -7.96 7.53 -21.13
N ARG A 7 -8.55 6.38 -21.46
CA ARG A 7 -8.58 5.21 -20.56
C ARG A 7 -7.18 4.70 -20.25
N ARG A 8 -6.31 4.64 -21.27
CA ARG A 8 -4.91 4.24 -21.12
C ARG A 8 -4.14 5.21 -20.22
N GLN A 9 -4.32 6.52 -20.39
CA GLN A 9 -3.71 7.53 -19.52
C GLN A 9 -4.17 7.39 -18.06
N ILE A 10 -5.48 7.27 -17.84
CA ILE A 10 -6.05 7.10 -16.49
C ILE A 10 -5.49 5.82 -15.84
N ASN A 11 -5.48 4.69 -16.56
CA ASN A 11 -4.94 3.44 -16.03
C ASN A 11 -3.44 3.57 -15.66
N GLY A 12 -2.67 4.31 -16.46
CA GLY A 12 -1.27 4.63 -16.17
C GLY A 12 -1.13 5.43 -14.87
N PHE A 13 -1.90 6.51 -14.71
CA PHE A 13 -1.90 7.30 -13.48
C PHE A 13 -2.39 6.51 -12.26
N SER A 14 -3.43 5.68 -12.41
CA SER A 14 -3.89 4.81 -11.34
C SER A 14 -2.84 3.78 -10.95
N THR A 15 -2.08 3.24 -11.90
CA THR A 15 -0.95 2.32 -11.61
C THR A 15 0.10 3.01 -10.74
N ILE A 16 0.51 4.23 -11.11
CA ILE A 16 1.46 5.03 -10.31
C ILE A 16 0.88 5.31 -8.93
N GLY A 17 -0.40 5.69 -8.87
CA GLY A 17 -1.11 5.93 -7.61
C GLY A 17 -1.11 4.71 -6.69
N LEU A 18 -1.40 3.52 -7.21
CA LEU A 18 -1.36 2.27 -6.44
C LEU A 18 0.03 1.99 -5.87
N VAL A 19 1.07 2.16 -6.68
CA VAL A 19 2.46 1.98 -6.24
C VAL A 19 2.81 2.97 -5.13
N VAL A 20 2.57 4.26 -5.35
CA VAL A 20 2.88 5.32 -4.38
C VAL A 20 2.11 5.13 -3.07
N LEU A 21 0.82 4.82 -3.14
CA LEU A 21 0.00 4.59 -1.94
C LEU A 21 0.45 3.34 -1.19
N SER A 22 0.78 2.25 -1.89
CA SER A 22 1.27 1.03 -1.24
C SER A 22 2.59 1.27 -0.50
N LEU A 23 3.54 2.00 -1.11
CA LEU A 23 4.80 2.36 -0.48
C LEU A 23 4.58 3.32 0.70
N THR A 24 3.70 4.30 0.55
CA THR A 24 3.34 5.23 1.62
C THR A 24 2.70 4.50 2.81
N ALA A 25 1.88 3.47 2.56
CA ALA A 25 1.34 2.63 3.62
C ALA A 25 2.43 1.82 4.35
N LEU A 26 3.41 1.28 3.62
CA LEU A 26 4.48 0.47 4.21
C LEU A 26 5.49 1.31 5.02
N LEU A 27 5.72 2.56 4.62
CA LEU A 27 6.80 3.40 5.15
C LEU A 27 6.74 3.63 6.68
N PRO A 28 5.60 4.02 7.30
CA PRO A 28 5.52 4.16 8.75
C PRO A 28 5.90 2.90 9.51
N LEU A 29 5.55 1.73 8.96
CA LEU A 29 5.86 0.44 9.58
C LEU A 29 7.34 0.10 9.45
N LEU A 30 8.00 0.41 8.33
CA LEU A 30 9.44 0.19 8.20
C LEU A 30 10.25 1.09 9.13
N VAL A 31 9.81 2.33 9.36
CA VAL A 31 10.45 3.26 10.30
C VAL A 31 10.47 2.70 11.72
N ILE A 32 9.47 1.90 12.09
CA ILE A 32 9.40 1.24 13.40
C ILE A 32 10.11 -0.13 13.36
N ALA A 33 9.83 -0.93 12.32
CA ALA A 33 10.24 -2.33 12.25
C ALA A 33 11.75 -2.50 12.06
N VAL A 34 12.36 -1.67 11.22
CA VAL A 34 13.79 -1.78 10.91
C VAL A 34 14.64 -1.51 12.16
N PRO A 35 14.48 -0.40 12.89
CA PRO A 35 15.23 -0.18 14.13
C PRO A 35 14.98 -1.25 15.17
N ALA A 36 13.72 -1.68 15.37
CA ALA A 36 13.37 -2.71 16.34
C ALA A 36 14.06 -4.05 16.06
N MET A 37 14.22 -4.43 14.78
CA MET A 37 14.93 -5.64 14.39
C MET A 37 16.43 -5.58 14.75
N PHE A 38 17.05 -4.40 14.63
CA PHE A 38 18.47 -4.23 14.93
C PHE A 38 18.77 -3.99 16.40
N SER A 39 17.91 -3.27 17.12
CA SER A 39 18.11 -2.92 18.53
C SER A 39 17.54 -3.95 19.50
N GLY A 40 16.60 -4.78 19.04
CA GLY A 40 15.77 -5.64 19.92
C GLY A 40 14.82 -4.86 20.82
N GLN A 41 14.79 -3.52 20.71
CA GLN A 41 13.96 -2.62 21.51
C GLN A 41 12.89 -2.01 20.63
N ILE A 42 11.63 -2.18 21.04
CA ILE A 42 10.52 -1.52 20.40
C ILE A 42 10.30 -0.14 21.04
N PRO A 43 10.21 0.94 20.24
CA PRO A 43 9.74 2.23 20.73
C PRO A 43 8.37 2.05 21.38
N GLN A 44 8.20 2.50 22.64
CA GLN A 44 6.92 2.38 23.32
C GLN A 44 5.82 3.00 22.46
N PRO A 45 4.65 2.35 22.32
CA PRO A 45 3.53 2.93 21.60
C PRO A 45 3.24 4.31 22.19
N GLU A 46 3.32 5.36 21.36
CA GLU A 46 2.86 6.68 21.79
C GLU A 46 1.40 6.56 22.23
N ARG A 47 1.03 7.33 23.26
CA ARG A 47 -0.33 7.34 23.82
C ARG A 47 -1.36 7.92 22.82
N ASP A 48 -0.87 8.55 21.76
CA ASP A 48 -1.59 9.12 20.63
C ASP A 48 -1.42 8.21 19.41
N GLU A 49 -2.45 8.07 18.58
CA GLU A 49 -2.40 7.21 17.39
C GLU A 49 -1.30 7.61 16.40
N GLY A 50 -0.76 8.82 16.51
CA GLY A 50 0.45 9.26 15.83
C GLY A 50 0.24 9.47 14.33
N ALA A 51 1.01 10.40 13.74
CA ALA A 51 0.87 10.72 12.33
C ALA A 51 1.07 9.49 11.41
N GLY A 52 1.90 8.52 11.82
CA GLY A 52 2.15 7.29 11.08
C GLY A 52 0.92 6.40 10.88
N ALA A 53 0.05 6.27 11.90
CA ALA A 53 -1.16 5.46 11.78
C ALA A 53 -2.16 6.08 10.81
N HIS A 54 -2.35 7.40 10.88
CA HIS A 54 -3.23 8.10 9.94
C HIS A 54 -2.72 8.04 8.50
N ILE A 55 -1.41 8.14 8.27
CA ILE A 55 -0.82 7.96 6.94
C ILE A 55 -1.10 6.55 6.41
N PHE A 56 -0.91 5.52 7.23
CA PHE A 56 -1.23 4.14 6.88
C PHE A 56 -2.72 3.99 6.52
N GLN A 57 -3.62 4.40 7.41
CA GLN A 57 -5.07 4.30 7.25
C GLN A 57 -5.56 5.03 5.99
N LEU A 58 -5.13 6.27 5.76
CA LEU A 58 -5.49 7.03 4.57
C LEU A 58 -4.97 6.38 3.29
N SER A 59 -3.75 5.85 3.33
CA SER A 59 -3.17 5.13 2.18
C SER A 59 -3.97 3.89 1.83
N ILE A 60 -4.34 3.08 2.82
CA ILE A 60 -5.22 1.92 2.64
C ILE A 60 -6.61 2.34 2.14
N GLY A 61 -7.17 3.40 2.72
CA GLY A 61 -8.48 3.94 2.32
C GLY A 61 -8.49 4.42 0.87
N LEU A 62 -7.41 5.04 0.38
CA LEU A 62 -7.25 5.51 -1.00
C LEU A 62 -6.91 4.40 -2.00
N LEU A 63 -6.23 3.33 -1.57
CA LEU A 63 -5.94 2.18 -2.42
C LEU A 63 -7.21 1.55 -3.00
N MET A 64 -8.30 1.52 -2.22
CA MET A 64 -9.59 0.98 -2.66
C MET A 64 -10.19 1.73 -3.87
N PRO A 65 -10.49 3.03 -3.79
CA PRO A 65 -11.04 3.77 -4.93
C PRO A 65 -10.07 3.84 -6.11
N VAL A 66 -8.76 3.99 -5.88
CA VAL A 66 -7.77 4.00 -6.97
C VAL A 66 -7.68 2.64 -7.66
N GLY A 67 -7.76 1.55 -6.89
CA GLY A 67 -7.81 0.18 -7.42
C GLY A 67 -9.05 -0.07 -8.27
N LEU A 68 -10.21 0.44 -7.84
CA LEU A 68 -11.44 0.37 -8.65
C LEU A 68 -11.32 1.14 -9.96
N VAL A 69 -10.76 2.36 -9.92
CA VAL A 69 -10.52 3.15 -11.15
C VAL A 69 -9.53 2.43 -12.08
N PHE A 70 -8.47 1.84 -11.53
CA PHE A 70 -7.53 1.03 -12.31
C PHE A 70 -8.24 -0.14 -13.00
N LEU A 71 -9.01 -0.94 -12.27
CA LEU A 71 -9.72 -2.10 -12.82
C LEU A 71 -10.78 -1.70 -13.85
N ALA A 72 -11.52 -0.61 -13.61
CA ALA A 72 -12.54 -0.10 -14.51
C ALA A 72 -11.95 0.43 -15.83
N THR A 73 -10.69 0.88 -15.81
CA THR A 73 -9.99 1.43 -16.98
C THR A 73 -8.98 0.45 -17.59
N ALA A 74 -8.83 -0.74 -17.01
CA ALA A 74 -7.87 -1.73 -17.45
C ALA A 74 -8.28 -2.36 -18.78
N ASP A 75 -7.27 -2.70 -19.58
CA ASP A 75 -7.46 -3.42 -20.83
C ASP A 75 -7.56 -4.92 -20.55
N TRP A 76 -8.80 -5.40 -20.42
CA TRP A 76 -9.11 -6.79 -20.11
C TRP A 76 -8.74 -7.79 -21.21
N THR A 77 -8.25 -7.32 -22.37
CA THR A 77 -7.69 -8.18 -23.40
C THR A 77 -6.32 -8.76 -23.00
N GLU A 78 -5.62 -8.13 -22.05
CA GLU A 78 -4.32 -8.57 -21.52
C GLU A 78 -4.34 -8.80 -19.99
N PRO A 79 -5.11 -9.78 -19.47
CA PRO A 79 -5.32 -9.96 -18.03
C PRO A 79 -4.04 -10.29 -17.26
N VAL A 80 -3.10 -10.99 -17.89
CA VAL A 80 -1.78 -11.30 -17.29
C VAL A 80 -1.00 -10.02 -17.00
N GLN A 81 -1.08 -9.03 -17.89
CA GLN A 81 -0.36 -7.78 -17.71
C GLN A 81 -0.98 -6.94 -16.59
N ILE A 82 -2.31 -6.95 -16.45
CA ILE A 82 -3.03 -6.35 -15.32
C ILE A 82 -2.58 -7.00 -14.01
N ALA A 83 -2.61 -8.34 -13.95
CA ALA A 83 -2.20 -9.09 -12.76
C ALA A 83 -0.76 -8.76 -12.35
N ARG A 84 0.17 -8.69 -13.31
CA ARG A 84 1.58 -8.32 -13.05
C ARG A 84 1.71 -6.91 -12.47
N ARG A 85 0.91 -5.95 -12.95
CA ARG A 85 0.92 -4.56 -12.45
C ARG A 85 0.34 -4.46 -11.02
N LEU A 86 -0.63 -5.31 -10.68
CA LEU A 86 -1.23 -5.36 -9.35
C LEU A 86 -0.41 -6.18 -8.34
N ALA A 87 0.35 -7.18 -8.81
CA ALA A 87 1.11 -8.07 -7.93
C ALA A 87 2.05 -7.30 -7.00
N PHE A 88 2.75 -6.29 -7.52
CA PHE A 88 3.67 -5.47 -6.74
C PHE A 88 3.00 -4.66 -5.61
N PRO A 89 2.01 -3.79 -5.88
CA PRO A 89 1.33 -3.05 -4.81
C PRO A 89 0.60 -3.99 -3.83
N ILE A 90 0.02 -5.11 -4.30
CA ILE A 90 -0.59 -6.11 -3.41
C ILE A 90 0.45 -6.72 -2.47
N ALA A 91 1.61 -7.13 -2.98
CA ALA A 91 2.68 -7.70 -2.17
C ALA A 91 3.16 -6.71 -1.09
N ILE A 92 3.28 -5.43 -1.43
CA ILE A 92 3.64 -4.37 -0.48
C ILE A 92 2.59 -4.23 0.62
N VAL A 93 1.30 -4.21 0.25
CA VAL A 93 0.20 -4.10 1.23
C VAL A 93 0.18 -5.32 2.15
N ILE A 94 0.33 -6.53 1.60
CA ILE A 94 0.43 -7.76 2.41
C ILE A 94 1.61 -7.67 3.37
N LEU A 95 2.78 -7.21 2.90
CA LEU A 95 3.95 -7.02 3.75
C LEU A 95 3.69 -6.01 4.88
N ALA A 96 3.01 -4.89 4.57
CA ALA A 96 2.63 -3.92 5.58
C ALA A 96 1.73 -4.55 6.65
N PHE A 97 0.68 -5.28 6.26
CA PHE A 97 -0.18 -5.98 7.22
C PHE A 97 0.57 -7.08 7.99
N ALA A 98 1.49 -7.79 7.36
CA ALA A 98 2.29 -8.82 8.04
C ALA A 98 3.19 -8.22 9.12
N ILE A 99 3.83 -7.07 8.85
CA ILE A 99 4.60 -6.33 9.85
C ILE A 99 3.68 -5.88 10.99
N LEU A 100 2.56 -5.26 10.67
CA LEU A 100 1.60 -4.80 11.69
C LEU A 100 1.13 -5.97 12.59
N TYR A 101 0.76 -7.10 11.99
CA TYR A 101 0.34 -8.30 12.69
C TYR A 101 1.44 -8.85 13.62
N TYR A 102 2.67 -8.92 13.13
CA TYR A 102 3.82 -9.37 13.92
C TYR A 102 4.05 -8.47 15.14
N PHE A 103 4.00 -7.15 14.96
CA PHE A 103 4.17 -6.20 16.06
C PHE A 103 3.04 -6.31 17.09
N GLU A 104 1.82 -6.53 16.65
CA GLU A 104 0.68 -6.72 17.54
C GLU A 104 0.76 -8.02 18.34
N HIS A 105 1.16 -9.14 17.71
CA HIS A 105 1.19 -10.44 18.36
C HIS A 105 2.41 -10.68 19.23
N VAL A 106 3.60 -10.23 18.81
CA VAL A 106 4.84 -10.55 19.51
C VAL A 106 5.09 -9.61 20.69
N TYR A 107 4.59 -8.38 20.63
CA TYR A 107 4.96 -7.33 21.59
C TYR A 107 3.78 -6.70 22.33
N ARG A 108 2.55 -6.92 21.88
CA ARG A 108 1.33 -6.48 22.57
C ARG A 108 0.54 -7.65 23.21
N GLY A 109 1.03 -8.88 23.06
CA GLY A 109 0.51 -10.12 23.67
C GLY A 109 1.15 -10.45 25.01
#